data_AF-A0BNM2-F1
#
_entry.id   AF-A0BNM2-F1
#
_cell.length_a   1.000
_cell.length_b   1.000
_cell.length_c   1.000
_cell.angle_alpha   90.00
_cell.angle_beta   90.00
_cell.angle_gamma   90.00
#
_symmetry.space_group_name_H-M   'P 1'
#
loop_
_entity.id
_entity.type
_entity.pdbx_description
1 polymer ?
#
loop_
_entity_poly.entity_id
_entity_poly.type
_entity_poly.pdbx_seq_one_letter_code
_entity_poly.pdbx_strand_id
1 'polypeptide(L)'
;MVGRISKSLKMFSRILRFQCKKSFHLLRKLIVRKDTEQIVEFHYIGLEAAEMTQCFTVAIRIGAKKSDFDSIVGIHLSAAEEMVQMKIFR
;
A
#
# COMPACT_ATOMS: atom_id res chain seq x y z
N MET A 1 41.69 4.49 -9.39
CA MET A 1 40.82 5.64 -9.72
C MET A 1 39.62 5.09 -10.48
N VAL A 2 38.44 5.11 -9.85
CA VAL A 2 37.29 4.21 -10.08
C VAL A 2 36.63 4.41 -11.44
N GLY A 3 36.42 3.32 -12.16
CA GLY A 3 35.81 3.28 -13.49
C GLY A 3 34.28 3.41 -13.48
N ARG A 4 33.79 4.16 -14.48
CA ARG A 4 32.48 4.07 -15.16
C ARG A 4 31.33 3.41 -14.38
N ILE A 5 30.57 4.23 -13.64
CA ILE A 5 29.15 3.97 -13.36
C ILE A 5 28.35 5.16 -13.92
N SER A 6 28.13 5.15 -15.24
CA SER A 6 27.34 6.17 -15.91
C SER A 6 26.40 5.53 -16.92
N LYS A 7 25.44 4.72 -16.45
CA LYS A 7 24.30 4.29 -17.28
C LYS A 7 23.08 3.72 -16.54
N SER A 8 22.95 3.89 -15.22
CA SER A 8 21.77 3.38 -14.49
C SER A 8 20.71 4.44 -14.14
N LEU A 9 21.03 5.74 -14.15
CA LEU A 9 20.08 6.78 -13.73
C LEU A 9 19.11 7.27 -14.84
N LYS A 10 19.41 7.06 -16.12
CA LYS A 10 18.54 7.52 -17.23
C LYS A 10 17.36 6.59 -17.52
N MET A 11 17.37 5.36 -17.01
CA MET A 11 16.27 4.39 -17.19
C MET A 11 15.12 4.66 -16.20
N PHE A 12 15.42 5.22 -15.02
CA PHE A 12 14.43 5.49 -13.98
C PHE A 12 13.53 6.71 -14.27
N SER A 13 13.97 7.70 -15.05
CA SER A 13 13.19 8.92 -15.32
C SER A 13 12.10 8.77 -16.40
N ARG A 14 12.06 7.61 -17.07
CA ARG A 14 11.11 7.34 -18.18
C ARG A 14 9.90 6.51 -17.74
N ILE A 15 10.03 5.72 -16.67
CA ILE A 15 8.93 4.96 -16.05
C ILE A 15 7.95 5.87 -15.32
N LEU A 16 8.43 6.99 -14.75
CA LEU A 16 7.58 7.93 -14.00
C LEU A 16 6.60 8.74 -14.87
N ARG A 17 6.67 8.66 -16.20
CA ARG A 17 5.84 9.48 -17.13
C ARG A 17 4.69 8.75 -17.82
N PHE A 18 4.34 7.53 -17.39
CA PHE A 18 3.24 6.76 -18.02
C PHE A 18 1.91 6.73 -17.23
N GLN A 19 1.86 7.35 -16.05
CA GLN A 19 0.63 7.41 -15.24
C GLN A 19 -0.16 8.69 -15.56
N CYS A 20 -0.80 8.75 -16.73
CA CYS A 20 -1.68 9.86 -17.08
C CYS A 20 -2.88 9.36 -17.93
N LYS A 21 -4.10 9.62 -17.44
CA LYS A 21 -5.40 9.55 -18.13
C LYS A 21 -6.10 8.19 -18.34
N LYS A 22 -6.20 7.34 -17.31
CA LYS A 22 -7.32 6.38 -17.23
C LYS A 22 -7.99 6.47 -15.87
N SER A 23 -9.32 6.53 -15.83
CA SER A 23 -10.11 6.37 -14.61
C SER A 23 -9.91 4.94 -14.10
N PHE A 24 -8.91 4.76 -13.26
CA PHE A 24 -8.59 3.46 -12.68
C PHE A 24 -9.50 3.26 -11.47
N HIS A 25 -10.19 2.12 -11.42
CA HIS A 25 -11.01 1.78 -10.26
C HIS A 25 -10.08 1.29 -9.16
N LEU A 26 -10.01 2.05 -8.07
CA LEU A 26 -9.31 1.65 -6.87
C LEU A 26 -10.16 0.62 -6.13
N LEU A 27 -9.68 -0.61 -6.02
CA LEU A 27 -10.32 -1.65 -5.21
C LEU A 27 -9.38 -2.05 -4.09
N ARG A 28 -9.95 -2.19 -2.90
CA ARG A 28 -9.23 -2.57 -1.70
C ARG A 28 -10.10 -3.44 -0.82
N LYS A 29 -9.47 -4.44 -0.21
CA LYS A 29 -10.13 -5.35 0.74
C LYS A 29 -9.16 -5.71 1.84
N LEU A 30 -9.62 -5.61 3.07
CA LEU A 30 -8.92 -6.06 4.25
C LEU A 30 -9.74 -7.16 4.89
N ILE A 31 -9.14 -8.33 5.08
CA ILE A 31 -9.80 -9.46 5.75
C ILE A 31 -9.28 -9.52 7.17
N VAL A 32 -10.22 -9.49 8.10
CA VAL A 32 -9.96 -9.45 9.54
C VAL A 32 -10.66 -10.63 10.20
N ARG A 33 -9.97 -11.28 11.13
CA ARG A 33 -10.54 -12.38 11.91
C ARG A 33 -11.57 -11.84 12.92
N LYS A 34 -12.74 -12.47 13.02
CA LYS A 34 -13.88 -11.95 13.82
C LYS A 34 -13.64 -11.96 15.34
N ASP A 35 -12.88 -12.93 15.82
CA ASP A 35 -12.57 -13.18 17.23
C ASP A 35 -11.37 -12.36 17.74
N THR A 36 -10.28 -12.30 16.97
CA THR A 36 -9.03 -11.64 17.40
C THR A 36 -8.81 -10.25 16.82
N GLU A 37 -9.63 -9.85 15.85
CA GLU A 37 -9.45 -8.65 15.03
C GLU A 37 -8.10 -8.58 14.30
N GLN A 38 -7.40 -9.71 14.19
CA GLN A 38 -6.13 -9.80 13.46
C GLN A 38 -6.38 -9.69 11.96
N ILE A 39 -5.56 -8.91 11.27
CA ILE A 39 -5.58 -8.82 9.82
C ILE A 39 -4.91 -10.07 9.25
N VAL A 40 -5.64 -10.79 8.40
CA VAL A 40 -5.18 -12.04 7.79
C VAL A 40 -4.81 -11.88 6.33
N GLU A 41 -5.54 -11.04 5.59
CA GLU A 41 -5.29 -10.81 4.17
C GLU A 41 -5.52 -9.35 3.78
N PHE A 42 -4.79 -8.94 2.75
CA PHE A 42 -4.87 -7.62 2.14
C PHE A 42 -4.87 -7.76 0.62
N HIS A 43 -5.90 -7.22 -0.03
CA HIS A 43 -5.98 -7.14 -1.49
C HIS A 43 -6.08 -5.67 -1.91
N TYR A 44 -5.31 -5.29 -2.92
CA TYR A 44 -5.27 -3.94 -3.43
C TYR A 44 -5.04 -3.91 -4.93
N ILE A 45 -5.87 -3.15 -5.62
CA ILE A 45 -5.82 -2.91 -7.05
C ILE A 45 -5.84 -1.40 -7.22
N GLY A 46 -4.70 -0.82 -7.58
CA GLY A 46 -4.53 0.61 -7.69
C GLY A 46 -3.15 1.00 -8.21
N LEU A 47 -2.95 2.30 -8.37
CA LEU A 47 -1.61 2.88 -8.43
C LEU A 47 -0.84 2.50 -7.16
N GLU A 48 0.48 2.28 -7.27
CA GLU A 48 1.36 2.02 -6.12
C GLU A 48 1.05 0.69 -5.37
N ALA A 49 0.40 -0.26 -6.05
CA ALA A 49 0.03 -1.54 -5.45
C ALA A 49 1.23 -2.33 -4.91
N ALA A 50 2.41 -2.21 -5.52
CA ALA A 50 3.61 -2.91 -5.07
C ALA A 50 4.10 -2.35 -3.72
N GLU A 51 4.22 -1.02 -3.63
CA GLU A 51 4.64 -0.28 -2.45
C GLU A 51 3.65 -0.49 -1.30
N MET A 52 2.35 -0.38 -1.58
CA MET A 52 1.29 -0.62 -0.60
C MET A 52 1.32 -2.07 -0.09
N THR A 53 1.40 -3.05 -0.98
CA THR A 53 1.43 -4.47 -0.59
C THR A 53 2.65 -4.78 0.26
N GLN A 54 3.81 -4.21 -0.05
CA GLN A 54 5.02 -4.42 0.75
C GLN A 54 4.86 -3.91 2.19
N CYS A 55 4.34 -2.69 2.38
CA CYS A 55 4.09 -2.13 3.71
C CYS A 55 3.08 -2.95 4.53
N PHE A 56 1.97 -3.34 3.91
CA PHE A 56 0.91 -4.11 4.59
C PHE A 56 1.35 -5.55 4.91
N THR A 57 2.18 -6.16 4.07
CA THR A 57 2.73 -7.50 4.33
C THR A 57 3.54 -7.54 5.62
N VAL A 58 4.31 -6.47 5.91
CA VAL A 58 5.05 -6.37 7.18
C VAL A 58 4.08 -6.31 8.36
N ALA A 59 3.02 -5.49 8.27
CA ALA A 59 2.00 -5.38 9.32
C ALA A 59 1.29 -6.71 9.58
N ILE A 60 0.92 -7.45 8.52
CA ILE A 60 0.31 -8.78 8.64
C ILE A 60 1.28 -9.77 9.30
N ARG A 61 2.56 -9.75 8.90
CA ARG A 61 3.60 -10.64 9.45
C ARG A 61 3.82 -10.45 10.94
N ILE A 62 3.72 -9.22 11.45
CA ILE A 62 3.83 -8.94 12.90
C ILE A 62 2.54 -9.20 13.67
N GLY A 63 1.46 -9.62 12.99
CA GLY A 63 0.18 -9.95 13.61
C GLY A 63 -0.65 -8.72 13.96
N ALA A 64 -0.56 -7.64 13.18
CA ALA A 64 -1.31 -6.42 13.43
C ALA A 64 -2.82 -6.67 13.46
N LYS A 65 -3.49 -6.00 14.39
CA LYS A 65 -4.94 -5.98 14.55
C LYS A 65 -5.56 -4.79 13.85
N LYS A 66 -6.86 -4.86 13.59
CA LYS A 66 -7.58 -3.72 13.02
C LYS A 66 -7.53 -2.47 13.91
N SER A 67 -7.53 -2.66 15.24
CA SER A 67 -7.35 -1.57 16.22
C SER A 67 -6.05 -0.80 16.02
N ASP A 68 -4.97 -1.49 15.63
CA ASP A 68 -3.67 -0.86 15.39
C ASP A 68 -3.78 0.07 14.18
N PHE A 69 -4.51 -0.35 13.15
CA PHE A 69 -4.79 0.47 11.96
C PHE A 69 -5.69 1.66 12.29
N ASP A 70 -6.73 1.47 13.10
CA ASP A 70 -7.64 2.56 13.51
C ASP A 70 -6.94 3.61 14.39
N SER A 71 -5.87 3.22 15.10
CA SER A 71 -5.07 4.13 15.91
C SER A 71 -4.12 5.02 15.10
N ILE A 72 -3.89 4.69 13.83
CA ILE A 72 -2.97 5.41 12.96
C ILE A 72 -3.67 6.62 12.32
N VAL A 73 -3.05 7.79 12.44
CA VAL A 73 -3.47 8.98 11.71
C VAL A 73 -3.12 8.81 10.24
N GLY A 74 -4.13 8.86 9.38
CA GLY A 74 -3.94 8.81 7.93
C GLY A 74 -3.16 10.00 7.40
N ILE A 75 -2.32 9.76 6.39
CA ILE A 75 -1.60 10.81 5.68
C ILE A 75 -2.47 11.28 4.51
N HIS A 76 -3.02 12.48 4.65
CA HIS A 76 -3.77 13.14 3.59
C HIS A 76 -2.83 13.64 2.48
N LEU A 77 -3.10 13.49 1.17
CA LEU A 77 -4.21 12.91 0.40
C LEU A 77 -3.77 11.57 -0.23
N SER A 78 -3.75 10.48 0.54
CA SER A 78 -3.20 9.20 0.05
C SER A 78 -4.22 8.07 0.00
N ALA A 79 -4.03 7.12 -0.92
CA ALA A 79 -4.80 5.88 -0.93
C ALA A 79 -4.56 5.03 0.34
N ALA A 80 -3.45 5.28 1.04
CA ALA A 80 -3.11 4.65 2.33
C ALA A 80 -3.92 5.21 3.50
N GLU A 81 -4.30 6.49 3.49
CA GLU A 81 -5.19 7.08 4.51
C GLU A 81 -6.52 6.31 4.57
N GLU A 82 -7.14 6.11 3.42
CA GLU A 82 -8.42 5.42 3.33
C GLU A 82 -8.32 3.94 3.76
N MET A 83 -7.13 3.33 3.66
CA MET A 83 -6.90 1.95 4.11
C MET A 83 -6.90 1.83 5.64
N VAL A 84 -6.30 2.79 6.34
CA VAL A 84 -6.26 2.77 7.81
C VAL A 84 -7.62 3.15 8.41
N GLN A 85 -8.44 3.91 7.68
CA GLN A 85 -9.79 4.35 8.07
C GLN A 85 -10.93 3.36 7.74
N MET A 86 -10.66 2.21 7.10
CA MET A 86 -11.72 1.27 6.73
C MET A 86 -12.46 0.72 7.95
N LYS A 87 -13.80 0.73 7.91
CA LYS A 87 -14.64 0.16 8.96
C LYS A 87 -15.00 -1.30 8.65
N ILE A 88 -15.04 -2.13 9.69
CA ILE A 88 -15.52 -3.50 9.58
C ILE A 88 -17.05 -3.47 9.46
N PHE A 89 -17.59 -4.07 8.39
CA PHE A 89 -19.01 -4.38 8.31
C PHE A 89 -19.27 -5.65 9.14
N ARG A 90 -20.12 -5.53 10.16
CA ARG A 90 -20.53 -6.62 11.04
C ARG A 90 -21.79 -7.31 10.53
#